data_AF-A0A7Y6ETS5-F1
#
_entry.id   AF-A0A7Y6ETS5-F1
#
_cell.length_a   1.000
_cell.length_b   1.000
_cell.length_c   1.000
_cell.angle_alpha   90.00
_cell.angle_beta   90.00
_cell.angle_gamma   90.00
#
_symmetry.space_group_name_H-M   'P 1'
#
loop_
_entity.id
_entity.type
_entity.pdbx_description
1 polymer ?
#
loop_
_entity_poly.entity_id
_entity_poly.type
_entity_poly.pdbx_seq_one_letter_code
_entity_poly.pdbx_strand_id
1 'polypeptide(L)'
;MDELYVLLFLIGMIVSITFLGMATFAYKKGSGRAKRRYIVSGVFAIIAVLGILGIARGLPDKDTLETAETTSAKVDYNNVAITVDDQFQKYIQELEPFELSSVDVINNFHDNKIDRLSAYEKIRDMKDRYTVASMEINRVSIPEDLPEELKNDLEKLQMDIATNYFTRSEAMKHFLNYIDSGKISDIDKMNQQLEASASFAREIKLNYGLFYSKVGLPPTEE
;
A
#
# COMPACT_ATOMS: atom_id res chain seq x y z
N MET A 1 -23.71 13.48 5.06
CA MET A 1 -22.83 12.40 5.56
C MET A 1 -23.61 11.46 6.49
N ASP A 2 -24.39 11.99 7.44
CA ASP A 2 -25.11 11.18 8.44
C ASP A 2 -26.10 10.14 7.87
N GLU A 3 -26.83 10.46 6.81
CA GLU A 3 -27.81 9.53 6.21
C GLU A 3 -27.15 8.30 5.57
N LEU A 4 -25.95 8.45 4.99
CA LEU A 4 -25.21 7.33 4.39
C LEU A 4 -24.68 6.37 5.47
N TYR A 5 -24.20 6.90 6.60
CA TYR A 5 -23.75 6.09 7.72
C TYR A 5 -24.89 5.36 8.40
N VAL A 6 -26.05 6.00 8.55
CA VAL A 6 -27.27 5.37 9.08
C VAL A 6 -27.77 4.26 8.14
N LEU A 7 -27.71 4.48 6.82
CA LEU A 7 -28.07 3.47 5.83
C LEU A 7 -27.12 2.26 5.86
N LEU A 8 -25.80 2.49 5.89
CA LEU A 8 -24.79 1.44 5.99
C LEU A 8 -24.92 0.66 7.31
N PHE A 9 -25.22 1.34 8.41
CA PHE A 9 -25.47 0.72 9.71
C PHE A 9 -26.72 -0.19 9.68
N LEU A 10 -27.83 0.29 9.11
CA LEU A 10 -29.07 -0.49 8.98
C LEU A 10 -28.87 -1.74 8.11
N ILE A 11 -28.20 -1.59 6.97
CA ILE A 11 -27.88 -2.72 6.08
C ILE A 11 -26.98 -3.74 6.80
N GLY A 12 -25.94 -3.27 7.49
CA GLY A 12 -25.06 -4.13 8.29
C GLY A 12 -25.79 -4.90 9.40
N MET A 13 -26.73 -4.24 10.09
CA MET A 13 -27.54 -4.85 11.15
C MET A 13 -28.48 -5.94 10.61
N ILE A 14 -29.18 -5.68 9.50
CA ILE A 14 -30.10 -6.65 8.88
C ILE A 14 -29.31 -7.88 8.40
N VAL A 15 -28.16 -7.68 7.75
CA VAL A 15 -27.30 -8.78 7.30
C VAL A 15 -26.76 -9.58 8.49
N SER A 16 -26.33 -8.91 9.57
CA SER A 16 -25.83 -9.59 10.77
C SER A 16 -26.91 -10.49 11.43
N ILE A 17 -28.14 -9.97 11.57
CA ILE A 17 -29.26 -10.73 12.16
C ILE A 17 -29.62 -11.96 11.31
N THR A 18 -29.66 -11.82 9.98
CA THR A 18 -29.96 -12.95 9.08
C THR A 18 -28.89 -14.04 9.14
N PHE A 19 -27.61 -13.66 9.23
CA PHE A 19 -26.51 -14.60 9.40
C PHE A 19 -26.51 -15.28 10.77
N LEU A 20 -26.86 -14.56 11.85
CA LEU A 20 -26.99 -15.13 13.19
C LEU A 20 -28.13 -16.17 13.26
N GLY A 21 -29.27 -15.89 12.62
CA GLY A 21 -30.39 -16.83 12.50
C GLY A 21 -30.02 -18.09 11.70
N MET A 22 -29.30 -17.94 10.60
CA MET A 22 -28.79 -19.08 9.83
C MET A 22 -27.70 -19.87 10.56
N ALA A 23 -26.89 -19.23 11.40
CA ALA A 23 -25.87 -19.87 12.21
C ALA A 23 -26.47 -20.72 13.34
N THR A 24 -27.47 -20.20 14.05
CA THR A 24 -28.19 -20.94 15.11
C THR A 24 -28.95 -22.15 14.54
N PHE A 25 -29.58 -22.01 13.37
CA PHE A 25 -30.22 -23.14 12.69
C PHE A 25 -29.23 -24.21 12.19
N ALA A 26 -28.05 -23.80 11.71
CA ALA A 26 -26.99 -24.72 11.26
C ALA A 26 -26.27 -25.43 12.42
N TYR A 27 -26.15 -24.78 13.58
CA TYR A 27 -25.57 -25.37 14.79
C TYR A 27 -26.46 -26.49 15.35
N LYS A 28 -27.78 -26.29 15.36
CA LYS A 28 -28.75 -27.32 15.76
C LYS A 28 -28.73 -28.57 14.84
N LYS A 29 -28.24 -28.44 13.60
CA LYS A 29 -28.15 -29.52 12.60
C LYS A 29 -26.78 -30.22 12.55
N GLY A 30 -25.84 -29.87 13.45
CA GLY A 30 -24.58 -30.61 13.64
C GLY A 30 -23.64 -30.65 12.43
N SER A 31 -23.65 -29.65 11.55
CA SER A 31 -22.78 -29.63 10.35
C SER A 31 -21.54 -28.75 10.55
N GLY A 32 -20.36 -29.25 10.16
CA GLY A 32 -19.07 -28.54 10.22
C GLY A 32 -18.98 -27.23 9.41
N ARG A 33 -20.04 -26.83 8.69
CA ARG A 33 -20.15 -25.52 8.02
C ARG A 33 -20.43 -24.36 8.98
N ALA A 34 -20.71 -24.64 10.26
CA ALA A 34 -20.94 -23.61 11.28
C ALA A 34 -19.72 -22.71 11.49
N LYS A 35 -18.49 -23.25 11.50
CA LYS A 35 -17.25 -22.47 11.75
C LYS A 35 -17.02 -21.37 10.71
N ARG A 36 -17.24 -21.65 9.42
CA ARG A 36 -17.09 -20.64 8.35
C ARG A 36 -18.13 -19.52 8.46
N ARG A 37 -19.34 -19.83 8.95
CA ARG A 37 -20.42 -18.83 9.11
C ARG A 37 -20.21 -17.93 10.32
N TYR A 38 -19.59 -18.42 11.39
CA TYR A 38 -19.18 -17.59 12.54
C TYR A 38 -18.09 -16.59 12.18
N ILE A 39 -17.13 -16.96 11.34
CA ILE A 39 -16.07 -16.04 10.88
C ILE A 39 -16.69 -14.89 10.06
N VAL A 40 -17.60 -15.20 9.14
CA VAL A 40 -18.31 -14.18 8.35
C VAL A 40 -19.17 -13.28 9.24
N SER A 41 -19.89 -13.85 10.21
CA SER A 41 -20.67 -13.07 11.19
C SER A 41 -19.79 -12.15 12.06
N GLY A 42 -18.57 -12.58 12.40
CA GLY A 42 -17.60 -11.76 13.13
C GLY A 42 -17.14 -10.53 12.34
N VAL A 43 -16.90 -10.68 11.03
CA VAL A 43 -16.52 -9.55 10.15
C VAL A 43 -17.65 -8.52 10.08
N PHE A 44 -18.91 -8.97 9.98
CA PHE A 44 -20.05 -8.05 9.96
C PHE A 44 -20.33 -7.39 11.33
N ALA A 45 -20.02 -8.07 12.44
CA ALA A 45 -20.10 -7.46 13.76
C ALA A 45 -19.07 -6.33 13.92
N ILE A 46 -17.86 -6.48 13.37
CA ILE A 46 -16.84 -5.43 13.37
C ILE A 46 -17.31 -4.21 12.55
N ILE A 47 -17.92 -4.44 11.39
CA ILE A 47 -18.51 -3.37 10.57
C ILE A 47 -19.64 -2.64 11.33
N ALA A 48 -20.48 -3.36 12.07
CA ALA A 48 -21.52 -2.76 12.89
C ALA A 48 -20.96 -1.93 14.06
N VAL A 49 -19.88 -2.37 14.70
CA VAL A 49 -19.18 -1.61 15.76
C VAL A 49 -18.54 -0.34 15.20
N LEU A 50 -17.95 -0.40 14.01
CA LEU A 50 -17.42 0.77 13.31
C LEU A 50 -18.53 1.77 12.96
N GLY A 51 -19.73 1.29 12.58
CA GLY A 51 -20.91 2.13 12.38
C GLY A 51 -21.39 2.83 13.66
N ILE A 52 -21.41 2.15 14.81
CA ILE A 52 -21.78 2.74 16.10
C ILE A 52 -20.75 3.79 16.54
N LEU A 53 -19.46 3.53 16.34
CA LEU A 53 -18.38 4.49 16.64
C LEU A 53 -18.43 5.73 15.73
N GLY A 54 -18.89 5.57 14.48
CA GLY A 54 -19.17 6.69 13.57
C GLY A 54 -20.33 7.57 14.07
N ILE A 55 -21.42 6.97 14.56
CA ILE A 55 -22.57 7.71 15.11
C ILE A 55 -22.23 8.38 16.45
N ALA A 56 -21.45 7.70 17.31
CA ALA A 56 -21.05 8.25 18.62
C ALA A 56 -20.11 9.47 18.52
N ARG A 57 -19.35 9.59 17.42
CA ARG A 57 -18.52 10.78 17.12
C ARG A 57 -19.27 11.89 16.39
N GLY A 58 -20.52 11.65 15.98
CA GLY A 58 -21.37 12.59 15.25
C GLY A 58 -22.48 13.24 16.09
N LEU A 59 -22.54 13.00 17.40
CA LEU A 59 -23.48 13.70 18.28
C LEU A 59 -22.86 15.03 18.74
N PRO A 60 -23.40 16.20 18.36
CA PRO A 60 -22.95 17.46 18.92
C PRO A 60 -23.41 17.54 20.37
N ASP A 61 -22.47 17.71 21.29
CA ASP A 61 -22.78 18.14 22.65
C ASP A 61 -23.44 19.53 22.56
N LYS A 62 -24.67 19.57 23.03
CA LYS A 62 -25.42 20.81 23.25
C LYS A 62 -24.79 21.49 24.48
N ASP A 63 -24.54 22.78 24.33
CA ASP A 63 -23.98 23.71 25.32
C ASP A 63 -22.45 23.83 25.30
N THR A 64 -21.95 24.75 24.47
CA THR A 64 -21.36 26.00 25.00
C THR A 64 -21.08 26.98 23.86
N LEU A 65 -21.93 28.00 23.80
CA LEU A 65 -21.57 29.33 23.31
C LEU A 65 -20.49 29.85 24.26
N GLU A 66 -19.23 29.87 23.84
CA GLU A 66 -18.32 30.88 24.34
C GLU A 66 -17.25 31.18 23.30
N THR A 67 -17.22 32.47 22.96
CA THR A 67 -16.30 33.14 22.07
C THR A 67 -14.87 32.99 22.60
N ALA A 68 -14.15 31.99 22.11
CA ALA A 68 -12.70 31.94 22.22
C ALA A 68 -12.11 32.15 20.82
N GLU A 69 -11.68 33.38 20.54
CA GLU A 69 -10.68 33.66 19.52
C GLU A 69 -9.40 32.90 19.89
N THR A 70 -9.37 31.61 19.58
CA THR A 70 -8.14 30.83 19.55
C THR A 70 -7.59 31.01 18.16
N THR A 71 -6.48 31.72 18.04
CA THR A 71 -5.68 31.78 16.82
C THR A 71 -5.26 30.34 16.49
N SER A 72 -6.07 29.62 15.70
CA SER A 72 -5.65 28.30 15.22
C SER A 72 -4.48 28.55 14.30
N ALA A 73 -3.31 27.99 14.65
CA ALA A 73 -2.20 27.96 13.73
C ALA A 73 -2.71 27.29 12.46
N LYS A 74 -2.76 28.03 11.35
CA LYS A 74 -3.18 27.52 10.05
C LYS A 74 -2.26 26.35 9.72
N VAL A 75 -2.78 25.13 9.80
CA VAL A 75 -2.01 23.92 9.49
C VAL A 75 -1.56 24.02 8.03
N ASP A 76 -0.25 23.97 7.82
CA ASP A 76 0.33 23.99 6.49
C ASP A 76 0.32 22.57 5.92
N TYR A 77 -0.82 22.20 5.32
CA TYR A 77 -1.01 20.87 4.73
C TYR A 77 -0.01 20.55 3.61
N ASN A 78 0.56 21.56 2.94
CA ASN A 78 1.59 21.33 1.92
C ASN A 78 2.87 20.82 2.57
N ASN A 79 3.31 21.44 3.66
CA ASN A 79 4.48 20.97 4.42
C ASN A 79 4.26 19.58 5.04
N VAL A 80 3.05 19.28 5.50
CA VAL A 80 2.70 17.93 6.00
C VAL A 80 2.80 16.91 4.88
N ALA A 81 2.23 17.19 3.71
CA ALA A 81 2.28 16.31 2.55
C ALA A 81 3.72 16.08 2.04
N ILE A 82 4.54 17.13 2.01
CA ILE A 82 5.97 17.04 1.65
C ILE A 82 6.72 16.15 2.64
N THR A 83 6.43 16.22 3.94
CA THR A 83 7.09 15.37 4.94
C THR A 83 6.79 13.88 4.72
N VAL A 84 5.59 13.54 4.25
CA VAL A 84 5.24 12.16 3.87
C VAL A 84 6.04 11.74 2.63
N ASP A 85 6.08 12.59 1.62
CA ASP A 85 6.85 12.34 0.40
C ASP A 85 8.35 12.18 0.67
N ASP A 86 8.95 12.98 1.54
CA ASP A 86 10.36 12.84 1.95
C ASP A 86 10.67 11.42 2.46
N GLN A 87 9.70 10.76 3.11
CA GLN A 87 9.86 9.36 3.52
C GLN A 87 9.90 8.41 2.32
N PHE A 88 9.08 8.63 1.30
CA PHE A 88 9.14 7.87 0.05
C PHE A 88 10.47 8.08 -0.68
N GLN A 89 10.88 9.34 -0.84
CA GLN A 89 12.12 9.72 -1.52
C GLN A 89 13.35 9.11 -0.86
N LYS A 90 13.37 9.02 0.47
CA LYS A 90 14.45 8.36 1.19
C LYS A 90 14.63 6.90 0.75
N TYR A 91 13.54 6.15 0.58
CA TYR A 91 13.64 4.76 0.09
C TYR A 91 14.07 4.68 -1.36
N ILE A 92 13.64 5.63 -2.20
CA ILE A 92 14.03 5.70 -3.60
C ILE A 92 15.55 5.93 -3.73
N GLN A 93 16.06 6.93 -3.02
CA GLN A 93 17.49 7.27 -3.01
C GLN A 93 18.35 6.16 -2.41
N GLU A 94 17.88 5.47 -1.36
CA GLU A 94 18.61 4.34 -0.77
C GLU A 94 18.76 3.17 -1.77
N LEU A 95 17.80 3.00 -2.68
CA LEU A 95 17.76 1.88 -3.61
C LEU A 95 18.38 2.16 -4.98
N GLU A 96 18.55 3.42 -5.38
CA GLU A 96 19.14 3.80 -6.66
C GLU A 96 20.48 3.09 -6.98
N PRO A 97 21.45 2.97 -6.04
CA PRO A 97 22.71 2.27 -6.32
C PRO A 97 22.50 0.77 -6.64
N PHE A 98 21.46 0.16 -6.09
CA PHE A 98 21.14 -1.25 -6.30
C PHE A 98 20.44 -1.48 -7.64
N GLU A 99 19.67 -0.50 -8.13
CA GLU A 99 19.04 -0.56 -9.44
C GLU A 99 20.09 -0.64 -10.54
N LEU A 100 21.06 0.28 -10.53
CA LEU A 100 22.18 0.28 -11.46
C LEU A 100 23.01 -1.01 -11.34
N SER A 101 23.32 -1.42 -10.10
CA SER A 101 24.09 -2.64 -9.87
C SER A 101 23.36 -3.92 -10.31
N SER A 102 22.02 -3.97 -10.29
CA SER A 102 21.25 -5.17 -10.63
C SER A 102 21.38 -5.53 -12.11
N VAL A 103 21.30 -4.51 -12.98
CA VAL A 103 21.50 -4.66 -14.43
C VAL A 103 22.93 -5.14 -14.71
N ASP A 104 23.92 -4.56 -14.04
CA ASP A 104 25.32 -4.96 -14.19
C ASP A 104 25.56 -6.41 -13.76
N VAL A 105 24.96 -6.85 -12.64
CA VAL A 105 25.10 -8.25 -12.18
C VAL A 105 24.47 -9.22 -13.18
N ILE A 106 23.27 -8.91 -13.69
CA ILE A 106 22.57 -9.74 -14.68
C ILE A 106 23.40 -9.85 -15.97
N ASN A 107 23.88 -8.73 -16.50
CA ASN A 107 24.68 -8.70 -17.72
C ASN A 107 26.03 -9.42 -17.55
N ASN A 108 26.72 -9.16 -16.43
CA ASN A 108 28.00 -9.82 -16.15
C ASN A 108 27.85 -11.33 -15.93
N PHE A 109 26.72 -11.80 -15.36
CA PHE A 109 26.44 -13.22 -15.26
C PHE A 109 26.22 -13.84 -16.64
N HIS A 110 25.45 -13.18 -17.50
CA HIS A 110 25.22 -13.62 -18.88
C HIS A 110 26.52 -13.72 -19.69
N ASP A 111 27.41 -12.74 -19.52
CA ASP A 111 28.74 -12.68 -20.17
C ASP A 111 29.77 -13.64 -19.55
N ASN A 112 29.41 -14.43 -18.53
CA ASN A 112 30.31 -15.30 -17.75
C ASN A 112 31.46 -14.53 -17.07
N LYS A 113 31.27 -13.25 -16.75
CA LYS A 113 32.25 -12.38 -16.07
C LYS A 113 32.19 -12.49 -14.54
N ILE A 114 31.09 -13.00 -14.00
CA ILE A 114 30.96 -13.34 -12.57
C ILE A 114 30.51 -14.79 -12.44
N ASP A 115 30.96 -15.46 -11.38
CA ASP A 115 30.58 -16.84 -11.11
C ASP A 115 29.14 -16.92 -10.55
N ARG A 116 28.59 -18.13 -10.61
CA ARG A 116 27.22 -18.44 -10.18
C ARG A 116 26.94 -18.07 -8.73
N LEU A 117 27.87 -18.34 -7.81
CA LEU A 117 27.67 -18.08 -6.39
C LEU A 117 27.66 -16.57 -6.13
N SER A 118 28.63 -15.84 -6.70
CA SER A 118 28.69 -14.37 -6.61
C SER A 118 27.44 -13.71 -7.19
N ALA A 119 26.93 -14.18 -8.33
CA ALA A 119 25.69 -13.68 -8.90
C ALA A 119 24.49 -13.95 -7.98
N TYR A 120 24.39 -15.17 -7.45
CA TYR A 120 23.30 -15.57 -6.55
C TYR A 120 23.24 -14.71 -5.29
N GLU A 121 24.38 -14.49 -4.61
CA GLU A 121 24.44 -13.69 -3.38
C GLU A 121 24.01 -12.25 -3.61
N LYS A 122 24.51 -11.61 -4.66
CA LYS A 122 24.17 -10.22 -4.99
C LYS A 122 22.68 -10.06 -5.34
N ILE A 123 22.15 -10.95 -6.17
CA ILE A 123 20.75 -10.91 -6.58
C ILE A 123 19.82 -11.22 -5.39
N ARG A 124 20.22 -12.14 -4.49
CA ARG A 124 19.46 -12.40 -3.27
C ARG A 124 19.39 -11.17 -2.37
N ASP A 125 20.51 -10.49 -2.15
CA ASP A 125 20.55 -9.24 -1.37
C ASP A 125 19.64 -8.16 -1.99
N MET A 126 19.71 -7.96 -3.31
CA MET A 126 18.83 -7.04 -4.02
C MET A 126 17.35 -7.41 -3.86
N LYS A 127 17.01 -8.69 -4.03
CA LYS A 127 15.64 -9.20 -3.83
C LYS A 127 15.14 -8.87 -2.42
N ASP A 128 15.95 -9.13 -1.41
CA ASP A 128 15.59 -8.88 -0.01
C ASP A 128 15.39 -7.39 0.25
N ARG A 129 16.26 -6.52 -0.26
CA ARG A 129 16.14 -5.06 -0.13
C ARG A 129 14.88 -4.51 -0.80
N TYR A 130 14.58 -4.93 -2.03
CA TYR A 130 13.34 -4.54 -2.71
C TYR A 130 12.09 -5.02 -1.95
N THR A 131 12.16 -6.21 -1.35
CA THR A 131 11.06 -6.73 -0.51
C THR A 131 10.86 -5.84 0.72
N VAL A 132 11.94 -5.51 1.43
CA VAL A 132 11.90 -4.66 2.62
C VAL A 132 11.36 -3.28 2.25
N ALA A 133 11.87 -2.64 1.20
CA ALA A 133 11.41 -1.32 0.79
C ALA A 133 9.92 -1.31 0.43
N SER A 134 9.44 -2.29 -0.33
CA SER A 134 8.01 -2.43 -0.63
C SER A 134 7.16 -2.52 0.65
N MET A 135 7.63 -3.26 1.66
CA MET A 135 6.92 -3.36 2.95
C MET A 135 6.97 -2.07 3.75
N GLU A 136 8.13 -1.39 3.80
CA GLU A 136 8.30 -0.16 4.58
C GLU A 136 7.56 1.02 3.96
N ILE A 137 7.53 1.14 2.64
CA ILE A 137 6.74 2.17 1.94
C ILE A 137 5.25 2.00 2.27
N ASN A 138 4.72 0.76 2.25
CA ASN A 138 3.34 0.47 2.65
C ASN A 138 3.04 0.77 4.13
N ARG A 139 4.06 1.00 4.97
CA ARG A 139 3.92 1.33 6.39
C ARG A 139 3.97 2.84 6.67
N VAL A 140 4.38 3.64 5.69
CA VAL A 140 4.37 5.10 5.81
C VAL A 140 2.94 5.56 6.11
N SER A 141 2.78 6.30 7.20
CA SER A 141 1.47 6.80 7.62
C SER A 141 1.13 8.08 6.86
N ILE A 142 0.01 8.07 6.16
CA ILE A 142 -0.55 9.26 5.52
C ILE A 142 -1.56 9.87 6.51
N PRO A 143 -1.38 11.14 6.93
CA PRO A 143 -2.29 11.77 7.89
C PRO A 143 -3.73 11.86 7.38
N GLU A 144 -4.68 11.49 8.24
CA GLU A 144 -6.12 11.45 7.92
C GLU A 144 -6.75 12.84 7.75
N ASP A 145 -6.11 13.87 8.31
CA ASP A 145 -6.56 15.27 8.26
C ASP A 145 -6.07 16.03 7.02
N LEU A 146 -5.29 15.39 6.14
CA LEU A 146 -4.90 15.98 4.87
C LEU A 146 -6.12 16.26 3.99
N PRO A 147 -6.07 17.33 3.17
CA PRO A 147 -7.03 17.53 2.11
C PRO A 147 -7.12 16.29 1.23
N GLU A 148 -8.35 15.85 0.96
CA GLU A 148 -8.67 14.61 0.24
C GLU A 148 -7.86 14.45 -1.06
N GLU A 149 -7.64 15.53 -1.79
CA GLU A 149 -6.85 15.51 -3.01
C GLU A 149 -5.37 15.15 -2.77
N LEU A 150 -4.72 15.77 -1.79
CA LEU A 150 -3.32 15.48 -1.43
C LEU A 150 -3.19 14.08 -0.82
N LYS A 151 -4.16 13.67 0.00
CA LYS A 151 -4.22 12.33 0.57
C LYS A 151 -4.26 11.26 -0.54
N ASN A 152 -5.18 11.41 -1.50
CA ASN A 152 -5.32 10.49 -2.63
C ASN A 152 -4.05 10.44 -3.49
N ASP A 153 -3.40 11.59 -3.73
CA ASP A 153 -2.14 11.62 -4.48
C ASP A 153 -1.02 10.86 -3.74
N LEU A 154 -0.89 11.07 -2.43
CA LEU A 154 0.09 10.37 -1.59
C LEU A 154 -0.19 8.86 -1.48
N GLU A 155 -1.46 8.45 -1.33
CA GLU A 155 -1.86 7.05 -1.29
C GLU A 155 -1.56 6.34 -2.62
N LYS A 156 -1.81 7.04 -3.73
CA LYS A 156 -1.48 6.53 -5.06
C LYS A 156 0.03 6.38 -5.24
N LEU A 157 0.81 7.41 -4.88
CA LEU A 157 2.27 7.36 -4.91
C LEU A 157 2.79 6.20 -4.04
N GLN A 158 2.30 6.06 -2.81
CA GLN A 158 2.65 4.98 -1.91
C GLN A 158 2.42 3.61 -2.57
N MET A 159 1.23 3.39 -3.12
CA MET A 159 0.85 2.14 -3.77
C MET A 159 1.75 1.85 -4.98
N ASP A 160 1.97 2.83 -5.85
CA ASP A 160 2.75 2.66 -7.08
C ASP A 160 4.22 2.37 -6.77
N ILE A 161 4.82 3.10 -5.83
CA ILE A 161 6.21 2.90 -5.40
C ILE A 161 6.37 1.53 -4.72
N ALA A 162 5.46 1.16 -3.81
CA ALA A 162 5.51 -0.14 -3.16
C ALA A 162 5.36 -1.30 -4.16
N THR A 163 4.46 -1.14 -5.15
CA THR A 163 4.22 -2.14 -6.20
C THR A 163 5.41 -2.23 -7.16
N ASN A 164 6.05 -1.11 -7.48
CA ASN A 164 7.29 -1.09 -8.24
C ASN A 164 8.38 -1.94 -7.58
N TYR A 165 8.66 -1.73 -6.30
CA TYR A 165 9.68 -2.52 -5.61
C TYR A 165 9.28 -3.98 -5.42
N PHE A 166 7.98 -4.25 -5.21
CA PHE A 166 7.49 -5.63 -5.17
C PHE A 166 7.76 -6.37 -6.49
N THR A 167 7.41 -5.76 -7.63
CA THR A 167 7.64 -6.36 -8.95
C THR A 167 9.12 -6.55 -9.25
N ARG A 168 9.99 -5.63 -8.84
CA ARG A 168 11.45 -5.80 -8.92
C ARG A 168 11.96 -6.96 -8.07
N SER A 169 11.43 -7.13 -6.86
CA SER A 169 11.74 -8.30 -6.03
C SER A 169 11.34 -9.61 -6.74
N GLU A 170 10.15 -9.68 -7.32
CA GLU A 170 9.72 -10.86 -8.07
C GLU A 170 10.58 -11.09 -9.33
N ALA A 171 11.04 -10.03 -10.02
CA ALA A 171 12.03 -10.16 -11.09
C ALA A 171 13.33 -10.83 -10.60
N MET A 172 13.91 -10.34 -9.50
CA MET A 172 15.14 -10.90 -8.94
C MET A 172 14.96 -12.36 -8.50
N LYS A 173 13.80 -12.71 -7.93
CA LYS A 173 13.44 -14.09 -7.59
C LYS A 173 13.42 -15.00 -8.82
N HIS A 174 12.86 -14.53 -9.93
CA HIS A 174 12.88 -15.29 -11.19
C HIS A 174 14.31 -15.46 -11.72
N PHE A 175 15.16 -14.44 -11.59
CA PHE A 175 16.57 -14.57 -11.96
C PHE A 175 17.32 -15.58 -11.09
N LEU A 176 17.07 -15.64 -9.78
CA LEU A 176 17.61 -16.68 -8.91
C LEU A 176 17.19 -18.09 -9.37
N ASN A 177 15.91 -18.27 -9.74
CA ASN A 177 15.44 -19.55 -10.27
C ASN A 177 16.11 -19.92 -11.60
N TYR A 178 16.42 -18.93 -12.44
CA TYR A 178 17.20 -19.14 -13.66
C TYR A 178 18.63 -19.57 -13.35
N ILE A 179 19.31 -18.87 -12.43
CA ILE A 179 20.64 -19.26 -11.93
C ILE A 179 20.59 -20.72 -11.44
N ASP A 180 19.52 -21.11 -10.77
CA ASP A 180 19.37 -22.44 -10.19
C ASP A 180 19.16 -23.55 -11.21
N SER A 181 18.25 -23.31 -12.16
CA SER A 181 17.71 -24.34 -13.05
C SER A 181 18.15 -24.24 -14.51
N GLY A 182 18.70 -23.10 -14.92
CA GLY A 182 19.05 -22.79 -16.32
C GLY A 182 17.84 -22.62 -17.26
N LYS A 183 16.60 -22.57 -16.73
CA LYS A 183 15.39 -22.53 -17.56
C LYS A 183 15.11 -21.13 -18.10
N ILE A 184 15.08 -21.00 -19.42
CA ILE A 184 14.79 -19.73 -20.11
C ILE A 184 13.43 -19.15 -19.70
N SER A 185 12.44 -19.99 -19.39
CA SER A 185 11.13 -19.53 -18.91
C SER A 185 11.18 -18.67 -17.64
N ASP A 186 12.23 -18.80 -16.84
CA ASP A 186 12.44 -17.94 -15.66
C ASP A 186 12.99 -16.57 -16.07
N ILE A 187 13.82 -16.48 -17.12
CA ILE A 187 14.22 -15.20 -17.72
C ILE A 187 13.01 -14.48 -18.33
N ASP A 188 12.13 -15.19 -19.03
CA ASP A 188 10.91 -14.59 -19.60
C ASP A 188 10.04 -13.96 -18.51
N LYS A 189 9.86 -14.66 -17.39
CA LYS A 189 9.11 -14.13 -16.23
C LYS A 189 9.81 -12.96 -15.57
N MET A 190 11.14 -13.01 -15.43
CA MET A 190 11.91 -11.87 -14.94
C MET A 190 11.65 -10.63 -15.80
N ASN A 191 11.76 -10.76 -17.12
CA ASN A 191 11.53 -9.65 -18.06
C ASN A 191 10.11 -9.10 -17.98
N GLN A 192 9.09 -9.97 -17.84
CA GLN A 192 7.70 -9.52 -17.63
C GLN A 192 7.55 -8.68 -16.34
N GLN A 193 8.20 -9.09 -15.25
CA GLN A 193 8.17 -8.33 -14.00
C GLN A 193 8.93 -7.01 -14.11
N LEU A 194 10.06 -6.98 -14.82
CA LEU A 194 10.80 -5.74 -15.09
C LEU A 194 10.02 -4.78 -15.99
N GLU A 195 9.30 -5.27 -16.99
CA GLU A 195 8.43 -4.47 -17.84
C GLU A 195 7.26 -3.86 -17.05
N ALA A 196 6.65 -4.66 -16.16
CA ALA A 196 5.62 -4.17 -15.23
C ALA A 196 6.19 -3.08 -14.31
N SER A 197 7.36 -3.31 -13.70
CA SER A 197 8.08 -2.32 -12.88
C SER A 197 8.35 -1.03 -13.66
N ALA A 198 8.78 -1.12 -14.92
CA ALA A 198 9.01 0.05 -15.77
C ALA A 198 7.72 0.83 -16.05
N SER A 199 6.55 0.16 -16.11
CA SER A 199 5.26 0.84 -16.18
C SER A 199 4.96 1.62 -14.91
N PHE A 200 5.13 1.00 -13.74
CA PHE A 200 4.95 1.70 -12.47
C PHE A 200 5.93 2.86 -12.31
N ALA A 201 7.19 2.72 -12.72
CA ALA A 201 8.17 3.82 -12.69
C ALA A 201 7.69 5.05 -13.50
N ARG A 202 7.08 4.85 -14.68
CA ARG A 202 6.51 5.94 -15.47
C ARG A 202 5.31 6.58 -14.79
N GLU A 203 4.45 5.78 -14.18
CA GLU A 203 3.28 6.26 -13.44
C GLU A 203 3.70 7.06 -12.20
N ILE A 204 4.71 6.60 -11.46
CA ILE A 204 5.31 7.32 -10.33
C ILE A 204 5.81 8.69 -10.78
N LYS A 205 6.59 8.77 -11.88
CA LYS A 205 7.10 10.05 -12.40
C LYS A 205 5.96 11.01 -12.76
N LEU A 206 4.90 10.51 -13.39
CA LEU A 206 3.71 11.31 -13.72
C LEU A 206 2.98 11.80 -12.45
N ASN A 207 2.74 10.91 -11.50
CA ASN A 207 2.03 11.25 -10.26
C ASN A 207 2.84 12.21 -9.39
N TYR A 208 4.17 12.10 -9.37
CA TYR A 208 5.04 13.07 -8.71
C TYR A 208 4.94 14.46 -9.34
N GLY A 209 4.96 14.54 -10.67
CA GLY A 209 4.78 15.82 -11.36
C GLY A 209 3.44 16.49 -11.01
N LEU A 210 2.36 15.70 -10.92
CA LEU A 210 1.05 16.19 -10.49
C LEU A 210 1.05 16.63 -9.02
N PHE A 211 1.60 15.81 -8.13
CA PHE A 211 1.70 16.12 -6.70
C PHE A 211 2.46 17.43 -6.44
N TYR A 212 3.68 17.58 -7.01
CA TYR A 212 4.49 18.79 -6.82
C TYR A 212 3.82 20.04 -7.38
N SER A 213 3.12 19.92 -8.52
CA SER A 213 2.36 21.04 -9.09
C SER A 213 1.28 21.56 -8.14
N LYS A 214 0.68 20.68 -7.33
CA LYS A 214 -0.38 21.04 -6.37
C LYS A 214 0.16 21.63 -5.08
N VAL A 215 1.28 21.11 -4.57
CA VAL A 215 1.92 21.68 -3.36
C VAL A 215 2.71 22.96 -3.65
N GLY A 216 2.75 23.41 -4.91
CA GLY A 216 3.36 24.67 -5.32
C GLY A 216 4.89 24.60 -5.42
N LEU A 217 5.45 23.40 -5.53
CA LEU A 217 6.86 23.17 -5.77
C LEU A 217 7.11 22.95 -7.27
N PRO A 218 8.25 23.39 -7.83
CA PRO A 218 8.63 22.95 -9.16
C PRO A 218 8.68 21.42 -9.16
N PRO A 219 8.22 20.75 -10.24
CA PRO A 219 8.41 19.32 -10.36
C PRO A 219 9.91 19.04 -10.20
N THR A 220 10.27 18.07 -9.35
CA THR A 220 11.65 17.67 -9.15
C THR A 220 12.26 17.31 -10.51
N GLU A 221 13.22 18.13 -10.96
CA GLU A 221 13.94 17.90 -12.21
C GLU A 221 14.86 16.67 -12.02
N GLU A 222 14.46 15.56 -12.63
CA GLU A 222 15.34 14.44 -13.01
C GLU A 222 15.43 14.33 -14.53
#